data_AF-A0A158NWW7-F1
#
_entry.id   AF-A0A158NWW7-F1
#
_cell.length_a   1.000
_cell.length_b   1.000
_cell.length_c   1.000
_cell.angle_alpha   90.00
_cell.angle_beta   90.00
_cell.angle_gamma   90.00
#
_symmetry.space_group_name_H-M   'P 1'
#
loop_
_entity.id
_entity.type
_entity.pdbx_description
1 polymer ?
#
loop_
_entity_poly.entity_id
_entity_poly.type
_entity_poly.pdbx_seq_one_letter_code
_entity_poly.pdbx_strand_id
1 'polypeptide(L)'
;MVQEEWSRKEGNGKKITEAREKLRRVYGRNVVKKRQCQNWFARFRDGDFSIKDAHRSDRPSKIDDNEMKALVQTNKHSMVRELATALKVSVGNVHGHLKSLGFVKKLDVWVPHELTEIHLTNRVRDQLIKREENVLEAYDHGRRKMNCLQQCQPKKKLK
;
A
#
# COMPACT_ATOMS: atom_id res chain seq x y z
N MET A 1 44.83 -7.84 11.39
CA MET A 1 46.09 -7.07 11.51
C MET A 1 47.03 -7.64 10.44
N VAL A 2 46.90 -7.27 9.16
CA VAL A 2 47.30 -5.97 8.58
C VAL A 2 46.27 -5.54 7.53
N GLN A 3 45.37 -4.64 7.94
CA GLN A 3 44.42 -3.91 7.08
C GLN A 3 44.82 -2.42 7.00
N GLU A 4 46.08 -2.09 7.26
CA GLU A 4 46.53 -0.70 7.50
C GLU A 4 47.59 -0.17 6.52
N GLU A 5 47.70 -0.69 5.31
CA GLU A 5 48.70 -0.16 4.34
C GLU A 5 48.14 0.30 2.98
N TRP A 6 46.82 0.47 2.86
CA TRP A 6 46.23 0.95 1.59
C TRP A 6 45.91 2.45 1.56
N SER A 7 46.01 3.16 2.68
CA SER A 7 45.16 4.35 2.90
C SER A 7 45.84 5.72 2.96
N ARG A 8 47.13 5.88 2.68
CA ARG A 8 47.69 7.24 2.67
C ARG A 8 48.84 7.40 1.71
N LYS A 9 48.59 8.23 0.68
CA LYS A 9 49.55 8.77 -0.28
C LYS A 9 50.00 7.77 -1.35
N GLU A 10 49.39 7.88 -2.53
CA GLU A 10 50.06 8.02 -3.83
C GLU A 10 49.10 7.74 -5.01
N GLY A 11 49.11 8.66 -5.98
CA GLY A 11 48.73 8.43 -7.40
C GLY A 11 47.47 7.62 -7.69
N ASN A 12 46.29 8.13 -7.36
CA ASN A 12 44.98 7.48 -7.58
C ASN A 12 44.75 6.94 -9.00
N GLY A 13 45.36 7.53 -10.03
CA GLY A 13 45.24 7.05 -11.41
C GLY A 13 45.85 5.65 -11.63
N LYS A 14 46.94 5.32 -10.93
CA LYS A 14 47.70 4.08 -11.11
C LYS A 14 46.94 2.85 -10.59
N LYS A 15 46.30 2.95 -9.41
CA LYS A 15 45.50 1.85 -8.82
C LYS A 15 44.28 1.48 -9.66
N ILE A 16 43.60 2.50 -10.24
CA ILE A 16 42.42 2.28 -11.10
C ILE A 16 42.82 1.57 -12.40
N THR A 17 43.93 2.00 -13.03
CA THR A 17 44.43 1.37 -14.25
C THR A 17 44.88 -0.08 -14.01
N GLU A 18 45.53 -0.34 -12.88
CA GLU A 18 45.98 -1.68 -12.52
C GLU A 18 44.81 -2.63 -12.26
N ALA A 19 43.80 -2.20 -11.49
CA ALA A 19 42.59 -2.98 -11.24
C ALA A 19 41.82 -3.28 -12.54
N ARG A 20 41.69 -2.27 -13.41
CA ARG A 20 41.08 -2.46 -14.74
C ARG A 20 41.87 -3.46 -15.59
N GLU A 21 43.21 -3.43 -15.53
CA GLU A 21 44.04 -4.35 -16.31
C GLU A 21 43.95 -5.79 -15.81
N LYS A 22 43.91 -6.00 -14.48
CA LYS A 22 43.64 -7.31 -13.87
C LYS A 22 42.29 -7.87 -14.33
N LEU A 23 41.24 -7.05 -14.28
CA LEU A 23 39.91 -7.44 -14.78
C LEU A 23 39.93 -7.76 -16.28
N ARG A 24 40.66 -6.96 -17.07
CA ARG A 24 40.83 -7.16 -18.51
C ARG A 24 41.53 -8.49 -18.84
N ARG A 25 42.54 -8.85 -18.05
CA ARG A 25 43.31 -10.08 -18.22
C ARG A 25 42.47 -11.33 -17.95
N VAL A 26 41.58 -11.29 -16.96
CA VAL A 26 40.75 -12.44 -16.57
C VAL A 26 39.51 -12.57 -17.45
N TYR A 27 38.80 -11.46 -17.72
CA TYR A 27 37.48 -11.49 -18.35
C TYR A 27 37.44 -10.97 -19.79
N GLY A 28 38.55 -10.42 -20.31
CA GLY A 28 38.68 -9.94 -21.68
C GLY A 28 38.64 -8.42 -21.85
N ARG A 29 38.84 -7.96 -23.11
CA ARG A 29 39.14 -6.55 -23.41
C ARG A 29 37.99 -5.56 -23.13
N ASN A 30 36.75 -6.01 -23.19
CA ASN A 30 35.54 -5.16 -23.23
C ASN A 30 34.71 -5.17 -21.94
N VAL A 31 35.27 -5.66 -20.83
CA VAL A 31 34.52 -5.95 -19.60
C VAL A 31 34.13 -4.68 -18.83
N VAL A 32 35.07 -3.76 -18.62
CA VAL A 32 34.83 -2.53 -17.85
C VAL A 32 35.52 -1.34 -18.49
N LYS A 33 34.79 -0.25 -18.73
CA LYS A 33 35.34 1.03 -19.22
C LYS A 33 36.11 1.75 -18.10
N LYS A 34 37.15 2.53 -18.42
CA LYS A 34 37.94 3.29 -17.44
C LYS A 34 37.05 4.15 -16.51
N ARG A 35 36.03 4.81 -17.08
CA ARG A 35 35.05 5.61 -16.34
C ARG A 35 34.22 4.79 -15.36
N GLN A 36 33.86 3.55 -15.69
CA GLN A 36 33.15 2.67 -14.76
C GLN A 36 34.03 2.31 -13.56
N CYS A 37 35.31 1.96 -13.79
CA CYS A 37 36.25 1.73 -12.69
C CYS A 37 36.40 2.98 -11.81
N GLN A 38 36.52 4.18 -12.41
CA GLN A 38 36.60 5.43 -11.65
C GLN A 38 35.36 5.67 -10.78
N ASN A 39 34.15 5.46 -11.33
CA ASN A 39 32.89 5.62 -10.57
C ASN A 39 32.82 4.64 -9.40
N TRP A 40 33.21 3.37 -9.59
CA TRP A 40 33.23 2.39 -8.50
C TRP A 40 34.25 2.73 -7.41
N PHE A 41 35.46 3.14 -7.78
CA PHE A 41 36.46 3.59 -6.81
C PHE A 41 36.03 4.86 -6.06
N ALA A 42 35.25 5.75 -6.69
CA ALA A 42 34.65 6.88 -6.00
C ALA A 42 33.66 6.39 -4.93
N ARG A 43 32.71 5.52 -5.29
CA ARG A 43 31.74 4.92 -4.34
C ARG A 43 32.41 4.23 -3.15
N PHE A 44 33.47 3.44 -3.41
CA PHE A 44 34.20 2.76 -2.33
C PHE A 44 34.91 3.73 -1.37
N ARG A 45 35.38 4.88 -1.86
CA ARG A 45 35.96 5.92 -0.99
C ARG A 45 34.91 6.63 -0.16
N ASP A 46 33.70 6.76 -0.70
CA ASP A 46 32.55 7.31 0.01
C ASP A 46 31.96 6.30 1.01
N GLY A 47 32.56 5.11 1.14
CA GLY A 47 32.13 4.04 2.05
C GLY A 47 30.96 3.21 1.53
N ASP A 48 30.52 3.43 0.28
CA ASP A 48 29.48 2.64 -0.37
C ASP A 48 30.07 1.43 -1.08
N PHE A 49 29.96 0.27 -0.43
CA PHE A 49 30.36 -1.03 -0.96
C PHE A 49 29.18 -1.83 -1.57
N SER A 50 28.03 -1.20 -1.78
CA SER A 50 26.86 -1.87 -2.36
C SER A 50 27.07 -2.16 -3.84
N ILE A 51 27.05 -3.45 -4.18
CA ILE A 51 27.17 -3.92 -5.57
C ILE A 51 25.87 -3.68 -6.36
N LYS A 52 24.72 -3.61 -5.68
CA LYS A 52 23.44 -3.41 -6.34
C LYS A 52 23.34 -1.99 -6.90
N ASP A 53 22.70 -1.87 -8.06
CA ASP A 53 22.30 -0.58 -8.60
C ASP A 53 21.38 0.13 -7.59
N ALA A 54 21.58 1.45 -7.44
CA ALA A 54 20.63 2.27 -6.71
C ALA A 54 19.25 2.20 -7.37
N HIS A 55 18.20 2.45 -6.60
CA HIS A 55 16.86 2.60 -7.14
C HIS A 55 16.89 3.64 -8.27
N ARG A 56 16.53 3.23 -9.48
CA ARG A 56 16.47 4.13 -10.62
C ARG A 56 15.20 4.93 -10.50
N SER A 57 15.28 6.23 -10.74
CA SER A 57 14.08 7.05 -10.90
C SER A 57 13.28 6.50 -12.08
N ASP A 58 12.06 6.05 -11.80
CA ASP A 58 11.13 5.63 -12.84
C ASP A 58 10.70 6.83 -13.69
N ARG A 59 10.13 6.53 -14.87
CA ARG A 59 9.58 7.56 -15.74
C ARG A 59 8.42 8.26 -15.00
N PRO A 60 8.42 9.61 -14.87
CA PRO A 60 7.32 10.32 -14.27
C PRO A 60 6.00 9.99 -15.00
N SER A 61 4.95 9.70 -14.22
CA SER A 61 3.59 9.60 -14.76
C SER A 61 3.19 10.94 -15.37
N LYS A 62 2.55 10.91 -16.55
CA LYS A 62 1.99 12.12 -17.17
C LYS A 62 0.69 12.58 -16.49
N ILE A 63 0.06 11.70 -15.73
CA ILE A 63 -1.22 11.93 -15.05
C ILE A 63 -0.93 12.21 -13.58
N ASP A 64 -1.55 13.26 -13.04
CA ASP A 64 -1.55 13.56 -11.61
C ASP A 64 -2.50 12.63 -10.85
N ASP A 65 -1.99 12.00 -9.79
CA ASP A 65 -2.71 11.04 -8.97
C ASP A 65 -3.95 11.69 -8.32
N ASN A 66 -3.85 12.95 -7.92
CA ASN A 66 -4.94 13.65 -7.24
C ASN A 66 -6.07 14.00 -8.21
N GLU A 67 -5.72 14.49 -9.41
CA GLU A 67 -6.67 14.74 -10.49
C GLU A 67 -7.44 13.48 -10.87
N MET A 68 -6.75 12.34 -11.06
CA MET A 68 -7.40 11.05 -11.36
C MET A 68 -8.36 10.64 -10.23
N LYS A 69 -7.94 10.74 -8.96
CA LYS A 69 -8.78 10.40 -7.81
C LYS A 69 -10.02 11.28 -7.73
N ALA A 70 -9.88 12.58 -7.98
CA ALA A 70 -10.99 13.52 -7.96
C ALA A 70 -12.05 13.14 -9.00
N LEU A 71 -11.64 12.87 -10.24
CA LEU A 71 -12.57 12.47 -11.31
C LEU A 71 -13.33 11.18 -10.99
N VAL A 72 -12.64 10.17 -10.45
CA VAL A 72 -13.27 8.90 -10.05
C VAL A 72 -14.22 9.09 -8.86
N GLN A 73 -13.92 9.99 -7.94
CA GLN A 73 -14.79 10.29 -6.80
C GLN A 73 -16.05 11.06 -7.20
N THR A 74 -15.94 11.98 -8.17
CA THR A 74 -17.09 12.71 -8.71
C THR A 74 -18.09 11.75 -9.35
N ASN A 75 -17.63 10.76 -10.12
CA ASN A 75 -18.50 9.73 -10.68
C ASN A 75 -17.80 8.37 -10.66
N LYS A 76 -18.24 7.51 -9.72
CA LYS A 76 -17.70 6.15 -9.55
C LYS A 76 -18.03 5.22 -10.72
N HIS A 77 -19.02 5.56 -11.55
CA HIS A 77 -19.43 4.78 -12.71
C HIS A 77 -18.79 5.28 -14.02
N SER A 78 -17.92 6.29 -13.96
CA SER A 78 -17.25 6.81 -15.16
C SER A 78 -16.45 5.73 -15.88
N MET A 79 -16.58 5.73 -17.21
CA MET A 79 -15.85 4.79 -18.05
C MET A 79 -14.41 5.24 -18.23
N VAL A 80 -13.46 4.30 -18.36
CA VAL A 80 -12.04 4.60 -18.64
C VAL A 80 -11.88 5.49 -19.89
N ARG A 81 -12.76 5.34 -20.89
CA ARG A 81 -12.77 6.19 -22.09
C ARG A 81 -13.16 7.64 -21.79
N GLU A 82 -14.12 7.86 -20.90
CA GLU A 82 -14.53 9.21 -20.48
C GLU A 82 -13.41 9.89 -19.71
N LEU A 83 -12.78 9.15 -18.78
CA LEU A 83 -11.61 9.63 -18.04
C LEU A 83 -10.44 9.95 -18.97
N ALA A 84 -10.20 9.14 -19.99
CA ALA A 84 -9.17 9.39 -21.00
C ALA A 84 -9.43 10.67 -21.80
N THR A 85 -10.68 10.93 -22.17
CA THR A 85 -11.08 12.16 -22.84
C THR A 85 -10.91 13.37 -21.93
N ALA A 86 -11.35 13.28 -20.66
CA ALA A 86 -11.23 14.36 -19.68
C ALA A 86 -9.76 14.74 -19.41
N LEU A 87 -8.91 13.73 -19.21
CA LEU A 87 -7.48 13.89 -18.91
C LEU A 87 -6.61 14.06 -20.17
N LYS A 88 -7.18 13.99 -21.38
CA LYS A 88 -6.48 14.06 -22.67
C LYS A 88 -5.27 13.10 -22.77
N VAL A 89 -5.45 11.89 -22.28
CA VAL A 89 -4.44 10.81 -22.28
C VAL A 89 -4.98 9.57 -22.97
N SER A 90 -4.11 8.65 -23.34
CA SER A 90 -4.55 7.39 -23.93
C SER A 90 -5.28 6.52 -22.90
N VAL A 91 -6.28 5.77 -23.38
CA VAL A 91 -7.08 4.83 -22.56
C VAL A 91 -6.21 3.83 -21.81
N GLY A 92 -5.14 3.33 -22.44
CA GLY A 92 -4.19 2.41 -21.81
C GLY A 92 -3.44 3.05 -20.64
N ASN A 93 -3.10 4.34 -20.74
CA ASN A 93 -2.44 5.06 -19.67
C ASN A 93 -3.37 5.25 -18.46
N VAL A 94 -4.62 5.66 -18.70
CA VAL A 94 -5.66 5.74 -17.65
C VAL A 94 -5.84 4.39 -16.97
N HIS A 95 -5.96 3.31 -17.75
CA HIS A 95 -6.16 1.97 -17.18
C HIS A 95 -4.99 1.52 -16.31
N GLY A 96 -3.75 1.69 -16.80
CA GLY A 96 -2.54 1.36 -16.04
C GLY A 96 -2.43 2.20 -14.77
N HIS A 97 -2.75 3.49 -14.86
CA HIS A 97 -2.67 4.42 -13.74
C HIS A 97 -3.75 4.17 -12.66
N LEU A 98 -4.98 3.85 -13.07
CA LEU A 98 -6.02 3.38 -12.13
C LEU A 98 -5.57 2.12 -11.37
N LYS A 99 -4.91 1.19 -12.08
CA LYS A 99 -4.37 -0.03 -11.47
C LYS A 99 -3.23 0.26 -10.50
N SER A 100 -2.31 1.17 -10.81
CA SER A 100 -1.24 1.57 -9.87
C SER A 100 -1.77 2.27 -8.63
N LEU A 101 -2.89 2.99 -8.74
CA LEU A 101 -3.61 3.60 -7.62
C LEU A 101 -4.46 2.59 -6.81
N GLY A 102 -4.56 1.34 -7.25
CA GLY A 102 -5.32 0.29 -6.56
C GLY A 102 -6.83 0.32 -6.81
N PHE A 103 -7.31 1.06 -7.82
CA PHE A 103 -8.72 1.02 -8.19
C PHE A 103 -9.06 -0.30 -8.88
N VAL A 104 -10.17 -0.90 -8.47
CA VAL A 104 -10.72 -2.15 -9.02
C VAL A 104 -12.15 -1.91 -9.46
N LYS A 105 -12.50 -2.40 -10.66
CA LYS A 105 -13.87 -2.37 -11.14
C LYS A 105 -14.73 -3.33 -10.30
N LYS A 106 -15.73 -2.79 -9.62
CA LYS A 106 -16.78 -3.56 -8.96
C LYS A 106 -18.09 -3.37 -9.73
N LEU A 107 -18.90 -4.42 -9.77
CA LEU A 107 -20.28 -4.29 -10.25
C LEU A 107 -21.15 -3.76 -9.11
N ASP A 108 -22.19 -3.04 -9.48
CA ASP A 108 -23.18 -2.57 -8.54
C ASP A 108 -23.97 -3.75 -7.96
N VAL A 109 -24.45 -3.55 -6.73
CA VAL A 109 -25.30 -4.53 -6.08
C VAL A 109 -26.70 -4.41 -6.67
N TRP A 110 -27.25 -5.51 -7.16
CA TRP A 110 -28.60 -5.53 -7.68
C TRP A 110 -29.61 -5.27 -6.56
N VAL A 111 -30.45 -4.25 -6.74
CA VAL A 111 -31.54 -3.90 -5.80
C VAL A 111 -32.87 -4.27 -6.46
N PRO A 112 -33.70 -5.14 -5.84
CA PRO A 112 -34.88 -5.71 -6.50
C PRO A 112 -35.95 -4.72 -6.95
N HIS A 113 -36.07 -3.60 -6.27
CA HIS A 113 -37.04 -2.56 -6.58
C HIS A 113 -36.53 -1.23 -6.07
N GLU A 114 -36.91 -0.16 -6.76
CA GLU A 114 -36.70 1.19 -6.29
C GLU A 114 -37.62 1.45 -5.08
N LEU A 115 -37.01 1.77 -3.95
CA LEU A 115 -37.74 2.07 -2.72
C LEU A 115 -38.20 3.53 -2.75
N THR A 116 -39.49 3.74 -2.55
CA THR A 116 -40.04 5.07 -2.28
C THR A 116 -39.65 5.51 -0.86
N GLU A 117 -39.72 6.81 -0.62
CA GLU A 117 -39.39 7.41 0.68
C GLU A 117 -40.19 6.80 1.84
N ILE A 118 -41.45 6.45 1.58
CA ILE A 118 -42.32 5.77 2.56
C ILE A 118 -41.78 4.38 2.90
N HIS A 119 -41.34 3.61 1.89
CA HIS A 119 -40.76 2.29 2.13
C HIS A 119 -39.42 2.37 2.88
N LEU A 120 -38.61 3.40 2.62
CA LEU A 120 -37.35 3.63 3.34
C LEU A 120 -37.60 3.96 4.80
N THR A 121 -38.47 4.92 5.07
CA THR A 121 -38.80 5.37 6.43
C THR A 121 -39.41 4.26 7.27
N ASN A 122 -40.32 3.47 6.71
CA ASN A 122 -40.90 2.31 7.39
C ASN A 122 -39.84 1.26 7.73
N ARG A 123 -38.92 0.94 6.80
CA ARG A 123 -37.82 0.00 7.08
C ARG A 123 -36.91 0.46 8.22
N VAL A 124 -36.58 1.76 8.27
CA VAL A 124 -35.77 2.31 9.37
C VAL A 124 -36.55 2.25 10.69
N ARG A 125 -37.83 2.62 10.68
CA ARG A 125 -38.72 2.53 11.86
C ARG A 125 -38.77 1.10 12.39
N ASP A 126 -38.99 0.11 11.54
CA ASP A 126 -39.07 -1.29 11.94
C ASP A 126 -37.75 -1.80 12.55
N GLN A 127 -36.60 -1.33 12.05
CA GLN A 127 -35.31 -1.65 12.64
C GLN A 127 -35.12 -1.03 14.03
N LEU A 128 -35.61 0.19 14.24
CA LEU A 128 -35.55 0.86 15.55
C LEU A 128 -36.44 0.16 16.58
N ILE A 129 -37.67 -0.19 16.21
CA ILE A 129 -38.60 -0.93 17.07
C ILE A 129 -37.97 -2.25 17.51
N LYS A 130 -37.39 -3.02 16.58
CA LYS A 130 -36.69 -4.28 16.92
C LYS A 130 -35.51 -4.06 17.87
N ARG A 131 -34.80 -2.94 17.78
CA ARG A 131 -33.72 -2.63 18.74
C ARG A 131 -34.28 -2.36 20.13
N GLU A 132 -35.38 -1.63 20.23
CA GLU A 132 -36.05 -1.32 21.50
C GLU A 132 -36.61 -2.59 22.16
N GLU A 133 -37.27 -3.46 21.39
CA GLU A 133 -37.77 -4.76 21.87
C GLU A 133 -36.63 -5.65 22.39
N ASN A 134 -35.53 -5.77 21.64
CA ASN A 134 -34.35 -6.52 22.08
C ASN A 134 -33.75 -5.98 23.39
N VAL A 135 -33.78 -4.65 23.58
CA VAL A 135 -33.30 -4.02 24.81
C VAL A 135 -34.23 -4.35 25.98
N LEU A 136 -35.54 -4.24 25.79
CA LEU A 136 -36.53 -4.59 26.81
C LEU A 136 -36.45 -6.07 27.22
N GLU A 137 -36.33 -6.98 26.24
CA GLU A 137 -36.13 -8.40 26.50
C GLU A 137 -34.84 -8.65 27.31
N ALA A 138 -33.74 -7.97 26.99
CA ALA A 138 -32.50 -8.07 27.75
C ALA A 138 -32.64 -7.56 29.19
N TYR A 139 -33.36 -6.46 29.40
CA TYR A 139 -33.68 -5.93 30.73
C TYR A 139 -34.53 -6.91 31.54
N ASP A 140 -35.59 -7.47 30.97
CA ASP A 140 -36.47 -8.43 31.64
C ASP A 140 -35.75 -9.75 31.96
N HIS A 141 -34.88 -10.22 31.05
CA HIS A 141 -34.04 -11.39 31.29
C HIS A 141 -33.06 -11.14 32.44
N GLY A 142 -32.44 -9.96 32.50
CA GLY A 142 -31.58 -9.54 33.60
C GLY A 142 -32.33 -9.47 34.94
N ARG A 143 -33.56 -8.94 34.93
CA ARG A 143 -34.42 -8.84 36.11
C ARG A 143 -34.82 -10.22 36.65
N ARG A 144 -35.21 -11.16 35.77
CA ARG A 144 -35.49 -12.56 36.17
C ARG A 144 -34.27 -13.24 36.77
N LYS A 145 -33.07 -12.99 36.22
CA LYS A 145 -31.80 -13.54 36.74
C LYS A 145 -31.47 -13.02 38.14
N MET A 146 -31.70 -11.74 38.41
CA MET A 146 -31.52 -11.13 39.74
C MET A 146 -32.51 -11.68 40.77
N ASN A 147 -33.80 -11.81 40.41
CA ASN A 147 -34.80 -12.39 41.30
C ASN A 147 -34.48 -13.84 41.70
N CYS A 148 -33.93 -14.64 40.77
CA CYS A 148 -33.51 -16.02 41.06
C CYS A 148 -32.34 -16.07 42.06
N LEU A 149 -31.37 -15.14 41.95
CA LEU A 149 -30.24 -15.04 42.88
C LEU A 149 -30.68 -14.65 44.31
N GLN A 150 -31.69 -13.79 44.45
CA GLN A 150 -32.24 -13.42 45.76
C GLN A 150 -33.05 -14.54 46.45
N GLN A 151 -33.52 -15.53 45.69
CA GLN A 151 -34.23 -16.70 46.23
C GLN A 151 -33.30 -17.85 46.65
N CYS A 152 -32.04 -17.83 46.22
CA CYS A 152 -31.02 -18.78 46.70
C CYS A 152 -30.49 -18.38 48.08
N GLN A 153 -31.04 -18.97 49.14
CA GLN A 153 -30.49 -18.82 50.49
C GLN A 153 -29.23 -19.69 50.70
N PRO A 154 -28.19 -19.20 51.39
CA PRO A 154 -26.96 -19.95 51.59
C PRO A 154 -27.21 -21.18 52.48
N LYS A 155 -26.78 -22.36 52.00
CA LYS A 155 -26.83 -23.60 52.79
C LYS A 155 -25.91 -23.45 54.00
N LYS A 156 -26.48 -23.32 55.19
CA LYS A 156 -25.73 -23.32 56.46
C LYS A 156 -25.00 -24.66 56.56
N LYS A 157 -23.66 -24.63 56.57
CA LYS A 157 -22.85 -25.83 56.80
C LYS A 157 -23.09 -26.28 58.24
N LEU A 158 -23.70 -27.45 58.43
CA LEU A 158 -23.75 -28.10 59.73
C LEU A 158 -22.31 -28.48 60.12
N LYS A 159 -21.92 -28.10 61.35
CA LYS A 159 -20.69 -28.52 62.01
C LYS A 159 -20.81 -29.98 62.46
#